data_AF-A0A401ZAI6-F1
#
_entry.id   AF-A0A401ZAI6-F1
#
_cell.length_a   1.000
_cell.length_b   1.000
_cell.length_c   1.000
_cell.angle_alpha   90.00
_cell.angle_beta   90.00
_cell.angle_gamma   90.00
#
_symmetry.space_group_name_H-M   'P 1'
#
loop_
_entity.id
_entity.type
_entity.pdbx_description
1 polymer ?
#
loop_
_entity_poly.entity_id
_entity_poly.type
_entity_poly.pdbx_seq_one_letter_code
_entity_poly.pdbx_strand_id
1 'polypeptide(L)' 'MIIYDVALWRFWPSSEFPIVDEIEASSPLLAALNLMHRCRLKHASYVAVAAPGGGITRWVNGLSLVLDEETEEQGVSQ' A
#
# COMPACT_ATOMS: atom_id res chain seq x y z
N MET A 1 -5.14 -10.51 -13.84
CA MET A 1 -4.58 -9.86 -12.64
C MET A 1 -4.55 -10.89 -11.50
N ILE A 2 -3.71 -10.69 -10.48
CA ILE A 2 -3.53 -11.63 -9.36
C ILE A 2 -4.05 -10.95 -8.09
N ILE A 3 -4.78 -11.69 -7.24
CA ILE A 3 -5.22 -11.23 -5.92
C ILE A 3 -4.12 -11.54 -4.91
N TYR A 4 -3.72 -10.54 -4.12
CA TYR A 4 -2.72 -10.67 -3.08
C TYR A 4 -3.31 -10.32 -1.71
N ASP A 5 -2.95 -11.07 -0.67
CA ASP A 5 -3.21 -10.68 0.71
C ASP A 5 -2.14 -9.69 1.16
N VAL A 6 -2.53 -8.46 1.47
CA VAL A 6 -1.61 -7.39 1.85
C VAL A 6 -1.79 -7.08 3.33
N ALA A 7 -0.68 -6.93 4.06
CA ALA A 7 -0.65 -6.46 5.43
C ALA A 7 0.33 -5.28 5.59
N LEU A 8 -0.15 -4.15 6.13
CA LEU A 8 0.61 -2.91 6.33
C LEU A 8 0.66 -2.55 7.81
N TRP A 9 1.87 -2.34 8.34
CA TRP A 9 2.08 -1.85 9.70
C TRP A 9 2.48 -0.38 9.65
N ARG A 10 1.76 0.42 10.43
CA ARG A 10 2.07 1.84 10.62
C ARG A 10 3.17 1.98 11.67
N PHE A 11 3.87 3.11 11.64
CA PHE A 11 4.85 3.43 12.69
C PHE A 11 4.14 3.53 14.06
N TRP A 12 4.79 2.99 15.09
CA TRP A 12 4.39 3.16 16.49
C TRP A 12 4.29 4.65 16.83
N PRO A 13 3.28 5.12 17.60
CA PRO A 13 2.41 4.38 18.51
C PRO A 13 1.01 4.08 17.94
N SER A 14 0.82 4.14 16.62
CA SER A 14 -0.52 4.35 16.06
C SER A 14 -1.42 3.10 15.91
N SER A 15 -0.89 1.87 16.00
CA SER A 15 -1.70 0.63 16.00
C SER A 15 -0.83 -0.60 16.30
N GLU A 16 -1.29 -1.50 17.17
CA GLU A 16 -0.67 -2.83 17.36
C GLU A 16 -1.02 -3.80 16.21
N PHE A 17 -2.06 -3.50 15.43
CA PHE A 17 -2.58 -4.37 14.37
C PHE A 17 -2.29 -3.82 12.97
N PRO A 18 -1.90 -4.68 12.01
CA PRO A 18 -1.76 -4.29 10.63
C PRO A 18 -3.10 -3.93 10.00
N ILE A 19 -3.07 -3.05 9.01
CA ILE A 19 -4.14 -2.91 8.03
C ILE A 19 -4.01 -4.08 7.06
N VAL A 20 -5.07 -4.86 6.89
CA VAL A 20 -5.08 -6.01 5.98
C VAL A 20 -6.19 -5.87 4.95
N ASP A 21 -5.90 -6.26 3.70
CA ASP A 21 -6.89 -6.28 2.60
C ASP A 21 -6.43 -7.21 1.46
N GLU A 22 -7.38 -7.69 0.68
CA GLU A 22 -7.13 -8.42 -0.57
C GLU A 22 -7.06 -7.42 -1.74
N ILE A 23 -5.91 -7.39 -2.43
CA ILE A 23 -5.67 -6.42 -3.49
C ILE A 23 -5.40 -7.12 -4.81
N GLU A 24 -6.22 -6.80 -5.81
CA GLU A 24 -5.97 -7.16 -7.20
C GLU A 24 -4.89 -6.25 -7.81
N ALA A 25 -3.79 -6.84 -8.27
CA ALA A 25 -2.69 -6.11 -8.88
C ALA A 25 -1.90 -6.98 -9.88
N SER A 26 -0.99 -6.35 -10.63
CA SER A 26 -0.04 -7.05 -11.51
C SER A 26 1.24 -7.51 -10.79
N SER A 27 1.53 -6.97 -9.59
CA SER A 27 2.69 -7.37 -8.79
C SER A 27 2.43 -7.18 -7.28
N PRO A 28 3.19 -7.86 -6.39
CA PRO A 28 3.08 -7.67 -4.95
C PRO A 28 3.36 -6.24 -4.50
N LEU A 29 4.29 -5.53 -5.17
CA LEU A 29 4.61 -4.14 -4.85
C LEU A 29 3.41 -3.23 -5.15
N LEU A 30 2.79 -3.38 -6.32
CA LEU A 30 1.61 -2.60 -6.68
C LEU A 30 0.42 -2.91 -5.75
N ALA A 31 0.27 -4.16 -5.31
CA ALA A 31 -0.73 -4.52 -4.32
C ALA A 31 -0.54 -3.72 -3.01
N ALA A 32 0.69 -3.68 -2.49
CA ALA A 32 1.03 -2.89 -1.31
C ALA A 32 0.78 -1.39 -1.50
N LEU A 33 1.26 -0.81 -2.60
CA LEU A 33 1.08 0.61 -2.90
C LEU A 33 -0.39 0.99 -3.08
N ASN A 34 -1.19 0.12 -3.69
CA ASN A 34 -2.63 0.32 -3.83
C ASN A 34 -3.33 0.37 -2.47
N LEU A 35 -3.02 -0.55 -1.54
CA LEU A 35 -3.58 -0.51 -0.20
C LEU A 35 -3.11 0.74 0.57
N MET A 36 -1.82 1.10 0.44
CA MET A 36 -1.30 2.35 1.01
C MET A 36 -2.08 3.56 0.50
N HIS A 37 -2.34 3.65 -0.81
CA HIS A 37 -3.11 4.72 -1.42
C HIS A 37 -4.57 4.74 -0.91
N ARG A 38 -5.26 3.59 -0.88
CA ARG A 38 -6.64 3.45 -0.35
C ARG A 38 -6.75 3.94 1.10
N CYS A 39 -5.75 3.62 1.93
CA CYS A 39 -5.70 4.02 3.33
C CYS A 39 -5.14 5.42 3.56
N ARG A 40 -4.79 6.17 2.49
CA ARG A 40 -4.11 7.47 2.56
C ARG A 40 -2.82 7.40 3.41
N LEU A 41 -2.13 6.26 3.34
CA LEU A 41 -0.93 5.98 4.11
C LEU A 41 0.30 6.35 3.29
N LYS A 42 0.95 7.47 3.65
CA LYS A 42 2.20 7.90 3.00
C LYS A 42 3.37 6.95 3.28
N HIS A 43 3.40 6.34 4.46
CA HIS A 43 4.49 5.46 4.88
C HIS A 43 3.98 4.26 5.68
N ALA A 44 4.39 3.06 5.29
CA ALA A 44 4.21 1.83 6.05
C ALA A 44 5.58 1.38 6.55
N SER A 45 5.73 1.16 7.86
CA SER A 45 7.01 0.79 8.48
C SER A 45 7.39 -0.67 8.23
N TYR A 46 6.39 -1.53 8.06
CA TYR A 46 6.60 -2.91 7.65
C TYR A 46 5.45 -3.35 6.74
N VAL A 47 5.77 -4.11 5.71
CA VAL A 47 4.80 -4.60 4.72
C VAL A 47 5.04 -6.07 4.45
N ALA A 48 3.97 -6.86 4.41
CA ALA A 48 3.98 -8.23 3.95
C ALA A 48 2.88 -8.45 2.90
N VAL A 49 3.20 -9.15 1.82
CA VAL A 49 2.27 -9.47 0.73
C VAL A 49 2.36 -10.95 0.41
N ALA A 50 1.27 -11.68 0.54
CA ALA A 50 1.17 -13.08 0.14
C ALA A 50 0.56 -13.20 -1.26
N ALA A 51 1.23 -13.99 -2.10
CA ALA A 51 0.72 -14.40 -3.40
C ALA A 51 -0.08 -15.71 -3.28
N PRO A 52 -1.03 -15.99 -4.18
CA PRO A 52 -1.89 -17.18 -4.09
C PRO A 52 -1.13 -18.50 -4.25
N GLY A 53 0.12 -18.46 -4.75
CA GLY A 53 1.03 -19.61 -4.79
C GLY A 53 1.82 -19.84 -3.49
N GLY A 54 1.51 -19.14 -2.40
CA GLY A 54 2.16 -19.26 -1.10
C GLY A 54 3.47 -18.47 -0.94
N GLY A 55 3.91 -17.76 -1.99
CA GLY A 55 5.07 -16.88 -1.92
C GLY A 55 4.77 -15.61 -1.11
N ILE A 56 5.64 -15.24 -0.19
CA ILE A 56 5.48 -14.02 0.64
C ILE A 56 6.62 -13.06 0.38
N THR A 57 6.29 -11.85 -0.06
CA THR A 57 7.23 -10.73 -0.21
C THR A 57 7.12 -9.81 1.00
N ARG A 58 8.27 -9.35 1.53
CA ARG A 58 8.33 -8.50 2.73
C ARG A 58 9.22 -7.28 2.50
N TRP A 59 8.79 -6.14 3.02
CA TRP A 59 9.60 -4.92 3.11
C TRP A 59 9.79 -4.54 4.58
N VAL A 60 10.95 -4.93 5.12
CA VAL A 60 11.31 -4.74 6.54
C VAL A 60 11.71 -3.30 6.88
N ASN A 61 12.19 -2.56 5.88
CA ASN A 61 12.56 -1.15 6.01
C ASN A 61 11.40 -0.20 5.62
N GLY A 62 10.20 -0.77 5.47
CA GLY A 62 9.00 -0.06 5.06
C GLY A 62 8.93 0.29 3.57
N LEU A 63 7.81 0.92 3.23
CA LEU A 63 7.53 1.51 1.91
C LEU A 63 7.02 2.93 2.11
N SER A 64 7.40 3.82 1.20
CA SER A 64 6.88 5.18 1.14
C SER A 64 6.21 5.39 -0.20
N LEU A 65 4.97 5.91 -0.16
CA LEU A 65 4.25 6.32 -1.35
C LEU A 65 4.70 7.74 -1.69
N VAL A 66 5.50 7.87 -2.74
CA VAL A 66 5.78 9.18 -3.34
C VAL A 66 4.60 9.47 -4.26
N LEU A 67 3.68 10.30 -3.79
CA LEU A 67 2.68 10.90 -4.65
C LEU A 67 3.35 12.14 -5.23
N ASP A 68 3.50 12.22 -6.55
CA ASP A 68 3.72 13.51 -7.19
C ASP A 68 2.45 14.34 -6.91
N GLU A 69 2.59 15.41 -6.13
CA GLU A 69 1.55 16.41 -5.91
C GLU A 69 1.36 17.24 -7.18
N GLU A 70 0.98 16.61 -8.29
CA GLU A 70 0.59 17.26 -9.54
C GLU A 70 -0.64 16.55 -10.10
N THR A 71 -1.84 16.99 -9.69
CA THR A 71 -2.99 17.38 -10.55
C THR A 71 -4.21 17.73 -9.67
N GLU A 72 -4.14 18.85 -8.93
CA GLU A 72 -5.32 19.62 -8.53
C GLU A 72 -5.38 20.91 -9.38
N GLU A 73 -5.35 20.77 -10.70
CA GLU A 73 -5.76 21.84 -11.62
C GLU A 73 -6.67 21.26 -12.71
N GLN A 74 -7.93 21.02 -12.34
CA GLN A 74 -9.02 21.03 -13.31
C GLN A 74 -10.10 22.00 -12.86
N GLY A 75 -9.99 23.23 -13.38
CA GLY A 75 -11.13 23.99 -13.89
C GLY A 75 -11.91 24.84 -12.89
N VAL A 76 -11.32 25.93 -12.40
CA VAL A 76 -12.11 27.12 -12.06
C VAL A 76 -12.58 27.77 -13.36
N SER A 77 -13.88 27.99 -13.46
CA SER A 77 -14.61 28.60 -14.57
C SER A 77 -14.08 29.98 -14.97
N GLN A 78 -14.05 30.28 -16.28
CA GLN A 78 -14.78 31.41 -16.86
C GLN A 78 -14.95 31.27 -18.37
#